data_AF-A0AAD5X6P6-F1
#
_entry.id   AF-A0AAD5X6P6-F1
#
_cell.length_a   1.000
_cell.length_b   1.000
_cell.length_c   1.000
_cell.angle_alpha   90.00
_cell.angle_beta   90.00
_cell.angle_gamma   90.00
#
_symmetry.space_group_name_H-M   'P 1'
#
loop_
_entity.id
_entity.type
_entity.pdbx_description
1 polymer ?
#
loop_
_entity_poly.entity_id
_entity_poly.type
_entity_poly.pdbx_seq_one_letter_code
_entity_poly.pdbx_strand_id
1 'polypeptide(L)'
;MTTTDVNVQFVVPWTARTGRSVCEQILRDPLTVNTGTSDKFVGEASWFISHAWKYPFLSVVEAINLFFSERKRINLMHADEDPIVWFDLFSNSQHNTGERPFEWWETTFIAAIKKMRNVVMVCIPWDDSVTLKRAWCVFEVYAAKRTNSQFHIAMTRAERDRFAQDMVDTKNTKPAQMMVKISIDKCESFKPTDRENIFQVIQSQLNINGHGGISRADSIIKDAMRTWMIETLGLLDQTTNNPHHRLVYVYRMGHFYAIA
;
A
#
# COMPACT_ATOMS: atom_id res chain seq x y z
N MET A 1 -5.36 -18.59 2.88
CA MET A 1 -4.30 -18.23 3.82
C MET A 1 -4.05 -16.73 3.72
N THR A 2 -4.32 -16.02 4.81
CA THR A 2 -4.07 -14.59 4.96
C THR A 2 -2.60 -14.32 5.29
N THR A 3 -2.16 -13.06 5.26
CA THR A 3 -0.84 -12.69 5.80
C THR A 3 -0.69 -13.09 7.26
N THR A 4 -1.74 -12.94 8.08
CA THR A 4 -1.75 -13.44 9.46
C THR A 4 -1.48 -14.94 9.54
N ASP A 5 -2.15 -15.73 8.70
CA ASP A 5 -1.94 -17.17 8.67
C ASP A 5 -0.51 -17.53 8.24
N VAL A 6 0.05 -16.84 7.23
CA VAL A 6 1.45 -17.02 6.81
C VAL A 6 2.41 -16.71 7.96
N ASN A 7 2.14 -15.64 8.70
CA ASN A 7 2.95 -15.25 9.84
C ASN A 7 2.97 -16.37 10.90
N VAL A 8 1.80 -16.82 11.32
CA VAL A 8 1.64 -17.81 12.41
C VAL A 8 2.15 -19.19 12.00
N GLN A 9 1.91 -19.62 10.76
CA GLN A 9 2.24 -20.98 10.32
C GLN A 9 3.69 -21.13 9.84
N PHE A 10 4.31 -20.05 9.32
CA PHE A 10 5.63 -20.15 8.68
C PHE A 10 6.65 -19.19 9.27
N VAL A 11 6.35 -17.88 9.34
CA VAL A 11 7.34 -16.86 9.72
C VAL A 11 7.74 -16.98 11.18
N VAL A 12 6.78 -17.00 12.11
CA VAL A 12 7.04 -17.12 13.55
C VAL A 12 7.76 -18.42 13.88
N PRO A 13 7.32 -19.61 13.42
CA PRO A 13 8.03 -20.86 13.68
C PRO A 13 9.47 -20.86 13.15
N TRP A 14 9.69 -20.34 11.95
CA TRP A 14 11.03 -20.31 11.34
C TRP A 14 11.98 -19.33 12.06
N THR A 15 11.44 -18.19 12.51
CA THR A 15 12.21 -17.16 13.22
C THR A 15 12.35 -17.41 14.73
N ALA A 16 11.66 -18.41 15.28
CA ALA A 16 11.52 -18.65 16.73
C ALA A 16 12.87 -18.78 17.47
N ARG A 17 13.85 -19.45 16.87
CA ARG A 17 15.15 -19.68 17.52
C ARG A 17 15.95 -18.39 17.75
N THR A 18 15.82 -17.42 16.85
CA THR A 18 16.63 -16.19 16.91
C THR A 18 15.83 -14.98 17.41
N GLY A 19 14.50 -15.01 17.30
CA GLY A 19 13.65 -13.85 17.59
C GLY A 19 13.84 -12.67 16.62
N ARG A 20 14.53 -12.89 15.50
CA ARG A 20 14.88 -11.84 14.51
C ARG A 20 13.84 -11.78 13.38
N SER A 21 13.96 -10.75 12.53
CA SER A 21 13.21 -10.72 11.28
C SER A 21 13.72 -11.78 10.29
N VAL A 22 12.89 -12.11 9.30
CA VAL A 22 13.28 -13.01 8.19
C VAL A 22 14.50 -12.45 7.45
N CYS A 23 14.47 -11.16 7.11
CA CYS A 23 15.56 -10.52 6.40
C CYS A 23 16.87 -10.62 7.19
N GLU A 24 16.83 -10.38 8.51
CA GLU A 24 18.04 -10.47 9.34
C GLU A 24 18.53 -11.92 9.50
N GLN A 25 17.64 -12.90 9.55
CA GLN A 25 18.05 -14.31 9.54
C GLN A 25 18.76 -14.68 8.24
N ILE A 26 18.21 -14.30 7.08
CA ILE A 26 18.82 -14.59 5.77
C ILE A 26 20.20 -13.93 5.63
N LEU A 27 20.38 -12.70 6.10
CA LEU A 27 21.68 -12.01 6.07
C LEU A 27 22.74 -12.67 6.95
N ARG A 28 22.33 -13.45 7.96
CA ARG A 28 23.22 -14.10 8.92
C ARG A 28 23.31 -15.62 8.73
N ASP A 29 22.59 -16.18 7.76
CA ASP A 29 22.57 -17.62 7.51
C ASP A 29 23.93 -18.04 6.92
N PRO A 30 24.66 -18.99 7.55
CA PRO A 30 25.95 -19.43 7.02
C PRO A 30 25.88 -19.93 5.58
N LEU A 31 24.77 -20.51 5.13
CA LEU A 31 24.62 -20.98 3.76
C LEU A 31 24.64 -19.80 2.78
N THR A 32 23.83 -18.76 3.02
CA THR A 32 23.74 -17.60 2.12
C THR A 32 24.98 -16.72 2.20
N VAL A 33 25.61 -16.63 3.38
CA VAL A 33 26.86 -15.89 3.59
C VAL A 33 28.02 -16.59 2.88
N ASN A 34 28.18 -17.91 3.07
CA ASN A 34 29.29 -18.66 2.47
C ASN A 34 29.19 -18.74 0.93
N THR A 35 27.98 -18.71 0.38
CA THR A 35 27.77 -18.67 -1.08
C THR A 35 27.74 -17.26 -1.66
N GLY A 36 27.83 -16.21 -0.83
CA GLY A 36 27.73 -14.81 -1.27
C GLY A 36 26.38 -14.48 -1.93
N THR A 37 25.29 -15.14 -1.51
CA THR A 37 23.96 -14.98 -2.10
C THR A 37 22.99 -14.22 -1.21
N SER A 38 23.38 -13.77 -0.01
CA SER A 38 22.54 -12.95 0.88
C SER A 38 21.93 -11.75 0.16
N ASP A 39 22.75 -11.08 -0.65
CA ASP A 39 22.40 -9.82 -1.33
C ASP A 39 21.41 -10.05 -2.50
N LYS A 40 21.17 -11.31 -2.88
CA LYS A 40 20.13 -11.68 -3.84
C LYS A 40 18.74 -11.73 -3.21
N PHE A 41 18.65 -11.82 -1.89
CA PHE A 41 17.39 -11.99 -1.16
C PHE A 41 17.07 -10.81 -0.25
N VAL A 42 18.10 -10.10 0.22
CA VAL A 42 17.95 -8.97 1.14
C VAL A 42 18.86 -7.84 0.68
N GLY A 43 18.30 -6.64 0.60
CA GLY A 43 19.06 -5.44 0.30
C GLY A 43 18.41 -4.20 0.92
N GLU A 44 18.92 -3.03 0.54
CA GLU A 44 18.35 -1.76 1.01
C GLU A 44 17.04 -1.47 0.28
N ALA A 45 15.94 -1.52 1.02
CA ALA A 45 14.62 -1.26 0.45
C ALA A 45 14.46 0.20 0.01
N SER A 46 13.76 0.38 -1.12
CA SER A 46 13.33 1.68 -1.67
C SER A 46 11.80 1.83 -1.72
N TRP A 47 11.06 0.80 -1.31
CA TRP A 47 9.59 0.76 -1.35
C TRP A 47 9.01 0.20 -0.05
N PHE A 48 8.18 0.98 0.63
CA PHE A 48 7.41 0.53 1.79
C PHE A 48 6.09 -0.11 1.33
N ILE A 49 5.81 -1.34 1.74
CA ILE A 49 4.55 -2.03 1.45
C ILE A 49 3.55 -1.80 2.58
N SER A 50 2.44 -1.13 2.26
CA SER A 50 1.28 -0.98 3.12
C SER A 50 0.18 -1.98 2.73
N HIS A 51 -0.30 -2.79 3.65
CA HIS A 51 -1.35 -3.78 3.36
C HIS A 51 -2.14 -4.17 4.62
N ALA A 52 -3.32 -4.77 4.42
CA ALA A 52 -4.09 -5.35 5.52
C ALA A 52 -3.69 -6.82 5.72
N TRP A 53 -3.31 -7.18 6.94
CA TRP A 53 -2.89 -8.54 7.28
C TRP A 53 -3.97 -9.61 7.07
N LYS A 54 -5.23 -9.20 7.05
CA LYS A 54 -6.38 -10.07 6.76
C LYS A 54 -6.54 -10.39 5.27
N TYR A 55 -5.78 -9.76 4.39
CA TYR A 55 -5.80 -10.10 2.97
C TYR A 55 -5.19 -11.49 2.72
N PRO A 56 -5.65 -12.21 1.68
CA PRO A 56 -4.93 -13.37 1.18
C PRO A 56 -3.50 -12.97 0.81
N PHE A 57 -2.50 -13.66 1.36
CA PHE A 57 -1.09 -13.29 1.18
C PHE A 57 -0.69 -13.23 -0.30
N LEU A 58 -1.13 -14.21 -1.10
CA LEU A 58 -0.83 -14.26 -2.52
C LEU A 58 -1.48 -13.11 -3.31
N SER A 59 -2.63 -12.59 -2.86
CA SER A 59 -3.23 -11.40 -3.48
C SER A 59 -2.40 -10.14 -3.21
N VAL A 60 -1.75 -10.04 -2.04
CA VAL A 60 -0.82 -8.95 -1.73
C VAL A 60 0.41 -9.04 -2.64
N VAL A 61 1.01 -10.23 -2.75
CA VAL A 61 2.17 -10.48 -3.61
C VAL A 61 1.84 -10.22 -5.09
N GLU A 62 0.69 -10.70 -5.57
CA GLU A 62 0.22 -10.44 -6.93
C GLU A 62 0.07 -8.93 -7.20
N ALA A 63 -0.58 -8.19 -6.30
CA ALA A 63 -0.80 -6.76 -6.47
C ALA A 63 0.52 -5.98 -6.54
N ILE A 64 1.50 -6.33 -5.69
CA ILE A 64 2.84 -5.72 -5.69
C ILE A 64 3.58 -6.01 -6.99
N ASN A 65 3.61 -7.27 -7.43
CA ASN A 65 4.26 -7.67 -8.68
C ASN A 65 3.62 -6.97 -9.88
N LEU A 66 2.29 -6.92 -9.92
CA LEU A 66 1.55 -6.26 -10.99
C LEU A 66 1.87 -4.76 -11.04
N PHE A 67 1.87 -4.08 -9.89
CA PHE A 67 2.24 -2.66 -9.77
C PHE A 67 3.61 -2.35 -10.37
N PHE A 68 4.64 -3.12 -10.00
CA PHE A 68 5.98 -2.91 -10.55
C PHE A 68 6.09 -3.26 -12.03
N SER A 69 5.45 -4.35 -12.47
CA SER A 69 5.45 -4.74 -13.88
C SER A 69 4.87 -3.66 -14.79
N GLU A 70 3.87 -2.93 -14.31
CA GLU A 70 3.25 -1.86 -15.08
C GLU A 70 4.06 -0.60 -15.10
N ARG A 71 4.67 -0.20 -13.97
CA ARG A 71 5.60 0.93 -13.96
C ARG A 71 6.72 0.75 -14.97
N LYS A 72 7.22 -0.48 -15.13
CA LYS A 72 8.14 -0.84 -16.21
C LYS A 72 7.49 -0.67 -17.59
N ARG A 73 6.27 -1.18 -17.77
CA ARG A 73 5.52 -1.06 -19.04
C ARG A 73 5.28 0.38 -19.48
N ILE A 74 5.08 1.31 -18.56
CA ILE A 74 4.86 2.74 -18.85
C ILE A 74 6.10 3.62 -18.65
N ASN A 75 7.30 3.03 -18.62
CA ASN A 75 8.57 3.75 -18.49
C ASN A 75 8.67 4.68 -17.26
N LEU A 76 7.94 4.36 -16.18
CA LEU A 76 8.09 5.00 -14.87
C LEU A 76 9.10 4.27 -13.97
N MET A 77 9.64 3.13 -14.44
CA MET A 77 10.69 2.35 -13.80
C MET A 77 11.47 1.63 -14.90
N HIS A 78 12.78 1.43 -14.74
CA HIS A 78 13.58 0.76 -15.77
C HIS A 78 13.24 -0.73 -15.85
N ALA A 79 13.32 -1.33 -17.05
CA ALA A 79 12.92 -2.71 -17.27
C ALA A 79 13.78 -3.72 -16.49
N ASP A 80 15.07 -3.41 -16.34
CA ASP A 80 16.10 -4.17 -15.61
C ASP A 80 16.18 -3.83 -14.12
N GLU A 81 15.45 -2.81 -13.65
CA GLU A 81 15.42 -2.46 -12.24
C GLU A 81 14.70 -3.54 -11.41
N ASP A 82 15.31 -3.98 -10.31
CA ASP A 82 14.72 -4.93 -9.38
C ASP A 82 14.31 -4.22 -8.08
N PRO A 83 13.01 -3.95 -7.86
CA PRO A 83 12.55 -3.16 -6.73
C PRO A 83 12.72 -3.93 -5.41
N ILE A 84 13.52 -3.38 -4.50
CA ILE A 84 13.69 -3.93 -3.16
C ILE A 84 12.59 -3.35 -2.25
N VAL A 85 11.75 -4.23 -1.73
CA VAL A 85 10.61 -3.85 -0.89
C VAL A 85 10.88 -4.12 0.58
N TRP A 86 10.39 -3.21 1.42
CA TRP A 86 10.22 -3.44 2.84
C TRP A 86 8.78 -3.91 3.06
N PHE A 87 8.64 -5.17 3.44
CA PHE A 87 7.36 -5.82 3.72
C PHE A 87 7.38 -6.23 5.18
N ASP A 88 6.58 -5.54 6.01
CA ASP A 88 6.55 -5.67 7.47
C ASP A 88 6.57 -7.11 7.98
N LEU A 89 5.84 -8.02 7.33
CA LEU A 89 5.82 -9.47 7.62
C LEU A 89 7.24 -10.08 7.70
N PHE A 90 8.13 -9.69 6.78
CA PHE A 90 9.48 -10.25 6.65
C PHE A 90 10.57 -9.34 7.22
N SER A 91 10.36 -8.03 7.17
CA SER A 91 11.37 -7.03 7.54
C SER A 91 11.40 -6.75 9.04
N ASN A 92 10.29 -6.92 9.75
CA ASN A 92 10.23 -6.81 11.20
C ASN A 92 10.40 -8.17 11.89
N SER A 93 10.89 -8.14 13.14
CA SER A 93 10.72 -9.28 14.03
C SER A 93 9.25 -9.40 14.40
N GLN A 94 8.69 -10.60 14.24
CA GLN A 94 7.30 -10.92 14.55
C GLN A 94 7.11 -11.42 15.98
N HIS A 95 8.19 -11.39 16.78
CA HIS A 95 8.20 -11.80 18.18
C HIS A 95 8.01 -10.56 19.08
N ASN A 96 7.17 -10.70 20.11
CA ASN A 96 6.88 -9.66 21.11
C ASN A 96 6.39 -8.32 20.52
N THR A 97 5.79 -8.34 19.33
CA THR A 97 5.30 -7.13 18.63
C THR A 97 4.18 -6.42 19.40
N GLY A 98 3.39 -7.17 20.16
CA GLY A 98 2.33 -6.66 21.03
C GLY A 98 2.82 -5.87 22.25
N GLU A 99 4.08 -5.99 22.63
CA GLU A 99 4.65 -5.33 23.82
C GLU A 99 5.29 -3.98 23.51
N ARG A 100 5.47 -3.65 22.23
CA ARG A 100 6.10 -2.39 21.83
C ARG A 100 5.14 -1.21 21.98
N PRO A 101 5.60 -0.06 22.52
CA PRO A 101 4.78 1.13 22.69
C PRO A 101 4.48 1.78 21.33
N PHE A 102 3.44 2.62 21.29
CA PHE A 102 2.98 3.29 20.08
C PHE A 102 4.08 4.14 19.45
N GLU A 103 4.81 4.91 20.27
CA GLU A 103 5.85 5.85 19.86
C GLU A 103 7.01 5.14 19.13
N TRP A 104 7.26 3.87 19.51
CA TRP A 104 8.27 3.06 18.85
C TRP A 104 7.85 2.70 17.41
N TRP A 105 6.58 2.32 17.22
CA TRP A 105 6.03 2.03 15.88
C TRP A 105 5.91 3.30 15.04
N GLU A 106 5.44 4.40 15.64
CA GLU A 106 5.38 5.72 15.01
C GLU A 106 6.75 6.11 14.44
N THR A 107 7.78 6.07 15.28
CA THR A 107 9.15 6.42 14.91
C THR A 107 9.70 5.48 13.85
N THR A 108 9.50 4.18 14.01
CA THR A 108 10.00 3.15 13.09
C THR A 108 9.40 3.32 11.70
N PHE A 109 8.07 3.46 11.59
CA PHE A 109 7.41 3.60 10.29
C PHE A 109 7.73 4.94 9.63
N ILE A 110 7.74 6.07 10.36
CA ILE A 110 8.12 7.35 9.79
C ILE A 110 9.58 7.32 9.30
N ALA A 111 10.50 6.75 10.08
CA ALA A 111 11.90 6.65 9.68
C ALA A 111 12.08 5.75 8.44
N ALA A 112 11.39 4.61 8.42
CA ALA A 112 11.42 3.68 7.29
C ALA A 112 10.88 4.35 6.02
N ILE A 113 9.69 4.97 6.09
CA ILE A 113 9.06 5.66 4.96
C ILE A 113 9.92 6.85 4.50
N LYS A 114 10.48 7.64 5.42
CA LYS A 114 11.41 8.74 5.08
C LYS A 114 12.62 8.24 4.30
N LYS A 115 13.16 7.08 4.69
CA LYS A 115 14.34 6.49 4.04
C LYS A 115 14.00 5.98 2.64
N MET A 116 12.91 5.22 2.51
CA MET A 116 12.49 4.61 1.24
C MET A 116 11.93 5.62 0.24
N ARG A 117 11.25 6.66 0.73
CA ARG A 117 10.61 7.72 -0.04
C ARG A 117 9.48 7.28 -0.98
N ASN A 118 9.16 5.99 -1.05
CA ASN A 118 8.03 5.46 -1.79
C ASN A 118 7.20 4.54 -0.90
N VAL A 119 5.89 4.73 -0.89
CA VAL A 119 4.92 3.87 -0.23
C VAL A 119 3.97 3.34 -1.29
N VAL A 120 3.75 2.03 -1.30
CA VAL A 120 2.71 1.40 -2.11
C VAL A 120 1.71 0.70 -1.19
N MET A 121 0.46 1.12 -1.26
CA MET A 121 -0.64 0.54 -0.50
C MET A 121 -1.43 -0.42 -1.37
N VAL A 122 -1.58 -1.67 -0.91
CA VAL A 122 -2.44 -2.66 -1.56
C VAL A 122 -3.90 -2.41 -1.15
N CYS A 123 -4.76 -2.11 -2.11
CA CYS A 123 -6.18 -1.83 -1.87
C CYS A 123 -7.07 -2.92 -2.45
N ILE A 124 -7.79 -3.64 -1.58
CA ILE A 124 -8.71 -4.72 -1.96
C ILE A 124 -9.92 -4.68 -1.01
N PRO A 125 -11.17 -4.61 -1.50
CA PRO A 125 -11.58 -4.35 -2.89
C PRO A 125 -11.26 -2.92 -3.37
N TRP A 126 -11.28 -2.68 -4.70
CA TRP A 126 -11.00 -1.36 -5.29
C TRP A 126 -11.98 -0.26 -4.86
N ASP A 127 -13.25 -0.59 -4.66
CA ASP A 127 -14.35 0.34 -4.40
C ASP A 127 -14.71 0.49 -2.91
N ASP A 128 -14.11 -0.33 -2.03
CA ASP A 128 -14.33 -0.29 -0.57
C ASP A 128 -13.17 -0.96 0.20
N SER A 129 -11.96 -0.50 -0.04
CA SER A 129 -10.73 -1.15 0.42
C SER A 129 -10.67 -1.33 1.95
N VAL A 130 -10.24 -2.51 2.38
CA VAL A 130 -10.00 -2.79 3.81
C VAL A 130 -8.87 -1.94 4.37
N THR A 131 -7.80 -1.68 3.61
CA THR A 131 -6.65 -0.90 4.12
C THR A 131 -7.08 0.50 4.52
N LEU A 132 -8.01 1.10 3.80
CA LEU A 132 -8.52 2.44 4.12
C LEU A 132 -9.41 2.45 5.38
N LYS A 133 -9.79 1.27 5.88
CA LYS A 133 -10.50 1.08 7.16
C LYS A 133 -9.54 0.69 8.28
N ARG A 134 -8.22 0.69 8.07
CA ARG A 134 -7.21 0.36 9.09
C ARG A 134 -6.44 1.60 9.52
N ALA A 135 -6.45 1.90 10.81
CA ALA A 135 -5.79 3.09 11.34
C ALA A 135 -4.28 3.15 11.05
N TRP A 136 -3.59 2.00 11.14
CA TRP A 136 -2.17 1.92 10.80
C TRP A 136 -1.89 2.17 9.32
N CYS A 137 -2.73 1.69 8.40
CA CYS A 137 -2.58 2.00 6.98
C CYS A 137 -2.82 3.48 6.69
N VAL A 138 -3.78 4.11 7.38
CA VAL A 138 -3.98 5.56 7.31
C VAL A 138 -2.76 6.33 7.87
N PHE A 139 -2.19 5.85 8.97
CA PHE A 139 -0.98 6.44 9.54
C PHE A 139 0.18 6.43 8.53
N GLU A 140 0.33 5.38 7.73
CA GLU A 140 1.36 5.29 6.69
C GLU A 140 1.16 6.33 5.57
N VAL A 141 -0.09 6.68 5.23
CA VAL A 141 -0.39 7.79 4.31
C VAL A 141 0.07 9.12 4.91
N TYR A 142 -0.26 9.34 6.18
CA TYR A 142 0.20 10.51 6.92
C TYR A 142 1.73 10.59 6.95
N ALA A 143 2.39 9.47 7.27
CA ALA A 143 3.84 9.38 7.32
C ALA A 143 4.45 9.73 5.97
N ALA A 144 3.91 9.18 4.87
CA ALA A 144 4.35 9.51 3.52
C ALA A 144 4.26 11.01 3.23
N LYS A 145 3.15 11.65 3.62
CA LYS A 145 3.00 13.11 3.45
C LYS A 145 4.00 13.89 4.29
N ARG A 146 4.14 13.53 5.58
CA ARG A 146 5.06 14.19 6.53
C ARG A 146 6.51 14.11 6.07
N THR A 147 6.89 13.01 5.42
CA THR A 147 8.26 12.78 4.94
C THR A 147 8.46 13.18 3.48
N ASN A 148 7.47 13.84 2.86
CA ASN A 148 7.48 14.21 1.44
C ASN A 148 7.86 13.03 0.52
N SER A 149 7.28 11.88 0.83
CA SER A 149 7.43 10.61 0.12
C SER A 149 6.29 10.42 -0.87
N GLN A 150 6.54 9.66 -1.93
CA GLN A 150 5.53 9.29 -2.91
C GLN A 150 4.60 8.23 -2.32
N PHE A 151 3.31 8.35 -2.63
CA PHE A 151 2.29 7.41 -2.18
C PHE A 151 1.53 6.87 -3.38
N HIS A 152 1.42 5.54 -3.46
CA HIS A 152 0.90 4.81 -4.60
C HIS A 152 -0.11 3.76 -4.17
N ILE A 153 -0.97 3.36 -5.10
CA ILE A 153 -1.94 2.28 -4.90
C ILE A 153 -1.58 1.11 -5.80
N ALA A 154 -1.62 -0.10 -5.24
CA ALA A 154 -1.54 -1.37 -5.95
C ALA A 154 -2.84 -2.16 -5.76
N MET A 155 -3.22 -2.91 -6.77
CA MET A 155 -4.40 -3.79 -6.74
C MET A 155 -4.11 -5.07 -7.53
N THR A 156 -4.87 -6.13 -7.26
CA THR A 156 -4.79 -7.38 -8.02
C THR A 156 -5.33 -7.21 -9.43
N ARG A 157 -5.06 -8.19 -10.30
CA ARG A 157 -5.64 -8.22 -11.64
C ARG A 157 -7.16 -8.30 -11.59
N ALA A 158 -7.70 -9.15 -10.71
CA ALA A 158 -9.14 -9.33 -10.56
C ALA A 158 -9.86 -8.03 -10.16
N GLU A 159 -9.28 -7.24 -9.26
CA GLU A 159 -9.86 -5.95 -8.85
C GLU A 159 -9.83 -4.92 -9.98
N ARG A 160 -8.79 -4.95 -10.83
CA ARG A 160 -8.70 -4.10 -12.01
C ARG A 160 -9.66 -4.49 -13.11
N ASP A 161 -9.84 -5.80 -13.32
CA ASP A 161 -10.84 -6.30 -14.26
C ASP A 161 -12.25 -5.90 -13.80
N ARG A 162 -12.52 -5.98 -12.48
CA ARG A 162 -13.78 -5.48 -11.92
C ARG A 162 -13.93 -3.98 -12.11
N PHE A 163 -12.88 -3.19 -11.86
CA PHE A 163 -12.87 -1.76 -12.12
C PHE A 163 -13.13 -1.45 -13.61
N ALA A 164 -12.48 -2.16 -14.53
CA ALA A 164 -12.65 -2.00 -15.97
C ALA A 164 -14.09 -2.27 -16.40
N GLN A 165 -14.69 -3.35 -15.90
CA GLN A 165 -16.11 -3.68 -16.12
C GLN A 165 -17.02 -2.59 -15.56
N ASP A 166 -16.74 -2.12 -14.35
CA ASP A 166 -17.50 -1.06 -13.70
C ASP A 166 -17.40 0.27 -14.47
N MET A 167 -16.29 0.55 -15.17
CA MET A 167 -16.12 1.79 -15.94
C MET A 167 -16.88 1.78 -17.26
N VAL A 168 -17.07 0.61 -17.88
CA VAL A 168 -17.80 0.47 -19.15
C VAL A 168 -19.27 0.84 -19.01
N ASP A 169 -19.87 0.58 -17.84
CA ASP A 169 -21.21 1.08 -17.53
C ASP A 169 -21.15 2.59 -17.23
N THR A 170 -21.62 3.42 -18.17
CA THR A 170 -21.61 4.88 -18.04
C THR A 170 -22.55 5.40 -16.94
N LYS A 171 -23.51 4.59 -16.49
CA LYS A 171 -24.40 4.92 -15.36
C LYS A 171 -23.81 4.51 -14.01
N ASN A 172 -22.70 3.78 -14.00
CA ASN A 172 -22.08 3.34 -12.77
C ASN A 172 -21.55 4.52 -11.95
N THR A 173 -21.95 4.54 -10.68
CA THR A 173 -21.60 5.58 -9.70
C THR A 173 -20.57 5.12 -8.68
N LYS A 174 -20.12 3.85 -8.72
CA LYS A 174 -19.14 3.29 -7.79
C LYS A 174 -17.87 4.14 -7.63
N PRO A 175 -17.24 4.71 -8.68
CA PRO A 175 -16.08 5.57 -8.49
C PRO A 175 -16.36 6.77 -7.58
N ALA A 176 -17.47 7.47 -7.83
CA ALA A 176 -17.87 8.61 -7.01
C ALA A 176 -18.22 8.18 -5.58
N GLN A 177 -18.95 7.06 -5.44
CA GLN A 177 -19.29 6.51 -4.12
C GLN A 177 -18.05 6.11 -3.32
N MET A 178 -17.07 5.46 -3.95
CA MET A 178 -15.80 5.11 -3.32
C MET A 178 -15.07 6.36 -2.82
N MET A 179 -14.99 7.41 -3.65
CA MET A 179 -14.37 8.68 -3.26
C MET A 179 -15.09 9.37 -2.09
N VAL A 180 -16.41 9.22 -1.99
CA VAL A 180 -17.20 9.71 -0.85
C VAL A 180 -17.00 8.85 0.40
N LYS A 181 -16.85 7.52 0.25
CA LYS A 181 -16.64 6.58 1.35
C LYS A 181 -15.27 6.72 2.01
N ILE A 182 -14.25 7.19 1.27
CA ILE A 182 -12.92 7.47 1.84
C ILE A 182 -13.07 8.55 2.90
N SER A 183 -12.94 8.09 4.14
CA SER A 183 -13.10 8.86 5.36
C SER A 183 -12.34 8.12 6.44
N ILE A 184 -11.17 8.66 6.83
CA ILE A 184 -10.30 7.98 7.79
C ILE A 184 -10.89 7.96 9.19
N ASP A 185 -11.88 8.80 9.49
CA ASP A 185 -12.58 8.84 10.77
C ASP A 185 -13.19 7.48 11.19
N LYS A 186 -13.58 6.68 10.18
CA LYS A 186 -14.16 5.34 10.31
C LYS A 186 -13.14 4.21 10.39
N CYS A 187 -11.84 4.49 10.34
CA CYS A 187 -10.84 3.43 10.41
C CYS A 187 -10.71 2.86 11.82
N GLU A 188 -10.29 1.60 11.89
CA GLU A 188 -10.20 0.80 13.12
C GLU A 188 -8.78 0.26 13.31
N SER A 189 -8.38 0.05 14.56
CA SER A 189 -7.14 -0.62 14.96
C SER A 189 -7.45 -1.89 15.75
N PHE A 190 -6.49 -2.80 15.87
CA PHE A 190 -6.67 -3.99 16.73
C PHE A 190 -6.65 -3.60 18.21
N LYS A 191 -5.73 -2.71 18.59
CA LYS A 191 -5.73 -2.04 19.90
C LYS A 191 -6.44 -0.69 19.76
N PRO A 192 -7.61 -0.47 20.39
CA PRO A 192 -8.36 0.79 20.24
C PRO A 192 -7.52 2.05 20.56
N THR A 193 -6.61 1.95 21.53
CA THR A 193 -5.68 3.03 21.90
C THR A 193 -4.76 3.45 20.74
N ASP A 194 -4.36 2.53 19.85
CA ASP A 194 -3.55 2.88 18.68
C ASP A 194 -4.31 3.85 17.77
N ARG A 195 -5.63 3.63 17.58
CA ARG A 195 -6.45 4.52 16.74
C ARG A 195 -6.50 5.91 17.36
N GLU A 196 -6.73 6.02 18.66
CA GLU A 196 -6.77 7.30 19.35
C GLU A 196 -5.44 8.06 19.21
N ASN A 197 -4.32 7.38 19.46
CA ASN A 197 -2.98 7.95 19.32
C ASN A 197 -2.69 8.39 17.87
N ILE A 198 -2.99 7.54 16.88
CA ILE A 198 -2.83 7.86 15.45
C ILE A 198 -3.64 9.10 15.09
N PHE A 199 -4.90 9.18 15.53
CA PHE A 199 -5.76 10.31 15.24
C PHE A 199 -5.24 11.59 15.87
N GLN A 200 -4.77 11.53 17.11
CA GLN A 200 -4.17 12.69 17.78
C GLN A 200 -2.92 13.18 17.04
N VAL A 201 -2.07 12.26 16.56
CA VAL A 201 -0.89 12.61 15.76
C VAL A 201 -1.30 13.22 14.42
N ILE A 202 -2.19 12.59 13.66
CA ILE A 202 -2.66 13.11 12.35
C ILE A 202 -3.32 14.48 12.53
N GLN A 203 -4.22 14.60 13.51
CA GLN A 203 -4.95 15.82 13.77
C GLN A 203 -4.02 16.94 14.22
N SER A 204 -2.99 16.68 15.02
CA SER A 204 -2.05 17.73 15.44
C SER A 204 -1.08 18.14 14.33
N GLN A 205 -0.61 17.18 13.54
CA GLN A 205 0.51 17.39 12.60
C GLN A 205 0.07 17.83 11.20
N LEU A 206 -1.13 17.43 10.76
CA LEU A 206 -1.68 17.89 9.48
C LEU A 206 -2.61 19.09 9.64
N ASN A 207 -2.82 19.58 10.86
CA ASN A 207 -3.58 20.80 11.07
C ASN A 207 -2.76 22.03 10.63
N ILE A 208 -3.40 22.92 9.90
CA ILE A 208 -2.84 24.21 9.51
C ILE A 208 -3.89 25.25 9.90
N ASN A 209 -3.50 26.21 10.72
CA ASN A 209 -4.34 27.30 11.21
C ASN A 209 -5.65 26.83 11.89
N GLY A 210 -5.58 25.75 12.66
CA GLY A 210 -6.73 25.20 13.38
C GLY A 210 -7.59 24.22 12.59
N HIS A 211 -7.31 23.97 11.30
CA HIS A 211 -8.18 23.16 10.44
C HIS A 211 -7.46 22.06 9.65
N GLY A 212 -8.21 20.99 9.38
CA GLY A 212 -7.98 20.10 8.23
C GLY A 212 -7.10 18.87 8.43
N GLY A 213 -6.73 18.49 9.67
CA GLY A 213 -5.84 17.33 9.89
C GLY A 213 -6.37 16.04 9.25
N ILE A 214 -7.58 15.63 9.67
CA ILE A 214 -8.27 14.45 9.14
C ILE A 214 -8.62 14.60 7.65
N SER A 215 -9.25 15.72 7.26
CA SER A 215 -9.70 15.91 5.87
C SER A 215 -8.54 16.00 4.87
N ARG A 216 -7.35 16.44 5.29
CA ARG A 216 -6.15 16.39 4.44
C ARG A 216 -5.65 14.98 4.21
N ALA A 217 -5.68 14.12 5.24
CA ALA A 217 -5.36 12.72 5.06
C ALA A 217 -6.33 12.04 4.09
N ASP A 218 -7.63 12.35 4.20
CA ASP A 218 -8.64 11.90 3.22
C ASP A 218 -8.31 12.37 1.80
N SER A 219 -7.95 13.65 1.62
CA SER A 219 -7.59 14.20 0.31
C SER A 219 -6.39 13.48 -0.31
N ILE A 220 -5.36 13.17 0.47
CA ILE A 220 -4.16 12.46 -0.04
C ILE A 220 -4.53 11.06 -0.56
N ILE A 221 -5.39 10.34 0.17
CA ILE A 221 -5.88 9.01 -0.25
C ILE A 221 -6.72 9.14 -1.52
N LYS A 222 -7.63 10.12 -1.55
CA LYS A 222 -8.50 10.40 -2.71
C LYS A 222 -7.67 10.73 -3.94
N ASP A 223 -6.64 11.55 -3.80
CA ASP A 223 -5.72 11.91 -4.88
C ASP A 223 -4.98 10.68 -5.41
N ALA A 224 -4.47 9.83 -4.53
CA ALA A 224 -3.80 8.59 -4.92
C ALA A 224 -4.73 7.59 -5.62
N MET A 225 -5.96 7.43 -5.12
CA MET A 225 -6.99 6.61 -5.77
C MET A 225 -7.39 7.17 -7.13
N ARG A 226 -7.51 8.49 -7.26
CA ARG A 226 -7.78 9.16 -8.55
C ARG A 226 -6.65 8.91 -9.54
N THR A 227 -5.40 9.11 -9.14
CA THR A 227 -4.22 8.82 -9.97
C THR A 227 -4.22 7.37 -10.42
N TRP A 228 -4.47 6.43 -9.51
CA TRP A 228 -4.56 5.01 -9.85
C TRP A 228 -5.68 4.72 -10.87
N MET A 229 -6.87 5.32 -10.72
CA MET A 229 -7.97 5.14 -11.68
C MET A 229 -7.59 5.66 -13.08
N ILE A 230 -6.96 6.83 -13.14
CA ILE A 230 -6.49 7.45 -14.38
C ILE A 230 -5.42 6.58 -15.05
N GLU A 231 -4.39 6.18 -14.31
CA GLU A 231 -3.32 5.33 -14.82
C GLU A 231 -3.90 4.01 -15.34
N THR A 232 -4.74 3.34 -14.55
CA THR A 232 -5.38 2.07 -14.93
C THR A 232 -6.21 2.21 -16.21
N LEU A 233 -6.99 3.28 -16.36
CA LEU A 233 -7.75 3.53 -17.59
C LEU A 233 -6.85 3.81 -18.79
N GLY A 234 -5.74 4.52 -18.60
CA GLY A 234 -4.75 4.75 -19.66
C GLY A 234 -4.10 3.45 -20.13
N LEU A 235 -3.81 2.53 -19.19
CA LEU A 235 -3.31 1.20 -19.52
C LEU A 235 -4.35 0.37 -20.29
N LEU A 236 -5.62 0.43 -19.89
CA LEU A 236 -6.73 -0.27 -20.54
C LEU A 236 -7.02 0.26 -21.95
N ASP A 237 -6.94 1.58 -22.15
CA ASP A 237 -7.09 2.20 -23.47
C ASP A 237 -6.02 1.73 -24.48
N GLN A 238 -4.76 1.65 -24.02
CA GLN A 238 -3.66 1.16 -24.84
C GLN A 238 -3.79 -0.32 -25.24
N THR A 239 -4.51 -1.12 -24.45
CA THR A 239 -4.56 -2.58 -24.62
C THR A 239 -5.89 -3.10 -25.16
N THR A 240 -6.96 -2.31 -25.11
CA THR A 240 -8.27 -2.72 -25.62
C THR A 240 -8.33 -2.70 -27.15
N ASN A 241 -8.92 -3.74 -27.72
CA ASN A 241 -9.27 -3.80 -29.15
C ASN A 241 -10.73 -3.37 -29.42
N ASN A 242 -11.50 -3.05 -28.37
CA ASN A 242 -12.90 -2.64 -28.50
C ASN A 242 -13.00 -1.10 -28.56
N PRO A 243 -13.44 -0.52 -29.70
CA PRO A 243 -13.50 0.94 -29.86
C PRO A 243 -14.51 1.62 -28.93
N HIS A 244 -15.60 0.93 -28.56
CA HIS A 244 -16.54 1.45 -27.57
C HIS A 244 -15.90 1.54 -26.19
N HIS A 245 -15.16 0.51 -25.77
CA HIS A 245 -14.45 0.54 -24.48
C HIS A 245 -13.41 1.66 -24.44
N ARG A 246 -12.62 1.81 -25.52
CA ARG A 246 -11.65 2.91 -25.67
C ARG A 246 -12.32 4.27 -25.46
N LEU A 247 -13.43 4.55 -26.13
CA LEU A 247 -14.16 5.81 -25.98
C LEU A 247 -14.62 6.03 -24.53
N VAL A 248 -15.18 5.01 -23.89
CA VAL A 248 -15.64 5.09 -22.50
C VAL A 248 -14.47 5.33 -21.53
N TYR A 249 -13.33 4.67 -21.71
CA TYR A 249 -12.15 4.86 -20.86
C TYR A 249 -11.61 6.28 -20.99
N VAL A 250 -11.47 6.82 -22.21
CA VAL A 250 -11.05 8.22 -22.43
C VAL A 250 -12.02 9.21 -21.79
N TYR A 251 -13.33 8.99 -21.95
CA TYR A 251 -14.36 9.82 -21.31
C TYR A 251 -14.25 9.80 -19.77
N ARG A 252 -14.10 8.62 -19.16
CA ARG A 252 -13.95 8.47 -17.71
C ARG A 252 -12.65 9.09 -17.19
N MET A 253 -11.54 8.94 -17.92
CA MET A 253 -10.28 9.62 -17.60
C MET A 253 -10.46 11.14 -17.58
N GLY A 254 -11.09 11.71 -18.61
CA GLY A 254 -11.38 13.15 -18.69
C GLY A 254 -12.19 13.64 -17.48
N HIS A 255 -13.17 12.85 -17.03
CA HIS A 255 -13.93 13.16 -15.82
C HIS A 255 -13.06 13.17 -14.57
N PHE A 256 -12.17 12.19 -14.40
CA PHE A 256 -11.27 12.16 -13.25
C PHE A 256 -10.24 13.30 -13.25
N TYR A 257 -9.72 13.69 -14.42
CA TYR A 257 -8.87 14.88 -14.54
C TYR A 257 -9.59 16.19 -14.18
N ALA A 258 -10.89 16.30 -14.48
CA ALA A 258 -11.66 17.52 -14.23
C ALA A 258 -12.03 17.75 -12.76
N ILE A 259 -11.87 16.75 -11.88
CA ILE A 259 -12.18 16.82 -10.44
C ILE A 259 -10.90 17.01 -9.60
N ALA A 260 -9.78 17.38 -10.23
CA ALA A 260 -8.49 17.63 -9.57
C ALA A 260 -8.33 19.10 -9.15
#